data_AF-A0A359EI68-F1
#
_entry.id   AF-A0A359EI68-F1
#
_cell.length_a   1.000
_cell.length_b   1.000
_cell.length_c   1.000
_cell.angle_alpha   90.00
_cell.angle_beta   90.00
_cell.angle_gamma   90.00
#
_symmetry.space_group_name_H-M   'P 1'
#
loop_
_entity.id
_entity.type
_entity.pdbx_description
1 polymer ?
#
loop_
_entity_poly.entity_id
_entity_poly.type
_entity_poly.pdbx_seq_one_letter_code
_entity_poly.pdbx_strand_id
1 'polypeptide(L)'
;QIVHITIATESGEAVVEPLLGNLRDAINRARDPLQKVILGNFQRRYFHLKANLLIDEAYLWADVESAVQIALKNAFAFEKRNFAQPVTAAEIMDLIHNQKGLIAVDLDELHIVDEDGNPVGDLLSSVLSAETARWNTTETEILPAELLIVNPAGITLTKMKKA
;
A
#
# COMPACT_ATOMS: atom_id res chain seq x y z
N GLN A 1 -1.54 30.61 2.05
CA GLN A 1 -1.81 29.22 1.60
C GLN A 1 -0.46 28.51 1.44
N ILE A 2 -0.37 27.24 1.81
CA ILE A 2 0.85 26.41 1.62
C ILE A 2 0.53 25.35 0.57
N VAL A 3 1.46 25.09 -0.34
CA VAL A 3 1.40 23.97 -1.28
C VAL A 3 2.43 22.94 -0.83
N HIS A 4 1.97 21.73 -0.53
CA HIS A 4 2.84 20.59 -0.26
C HIS A 4 2.91 19.70 -1.50
N ILE A 5 4.12 19.31 -1.89
CA ILE A 5 4.36 18.38 -2.99
C ILE A 5 4.99 17.12 -2.40
N THR A 6 4.26 16.02 -2.45
CA THR A 6 4.78 14.69 -2.08
C THR A 6 5.45 14.06 -3.29
N ILE A 7 6.66 13.55 -3.12
CA ILE A 7 7.45 12.92 -4.17
C ILE A 7 7.95 11.52 -3.76
N ALA A 8 8.18 10.68 -4.75
CA ALA A 8 8.87 9.39 -4.66
C ALA A 8 9.74 9.21 -5.91
N THR A 9 10.72 8.31 -5.87
CA THR A 9 11.37 7.82 -7.09
C THR A 9 10.44 6.90 -7.86
N GLU A 10 10.75 6.64 -9.13
CA GLU A 10 10.03 5.65 -9.95
C GLU A 10 10.10 4.22 -9.36
N SER A 11 11.18 3.91 -8.64
CA SER A 11 11.37 2.63 -7.94
C SER A 11 10.69 2.58 -6.57
N GLY A 12 10.00 3.66 -6.18
CA GLY A 12 9.31 3.73 -4.90
C GLY A 12 10.16 3.89 -3.69
N GLU A 13 11.31 4.52 -3.85
CA GLU A 13 12.20 4.92 -2.77
C GLU A 13 12.06 6.42 -2.45
N ALA A 14 12.55 6.78 -1.27
CA ALA A 14 12.68 8.18 -0.89
C ALA A 14 13.65 8.89 -1.87
N VAL A 15 13.27 10.08 -2.31
CA VAL A 15 14.14 10.97 -3.08
C VAL A 15 15.17 11.56 -2.12
N VAL A 16 16.44 11.21 -2.35
CA VAL A 16 17.58 11.64 -1.52
C VAL A 16 18.39 12.76 -2.17
N GLU A 17 19.30 13.38 -1.42
CA GLU A 17 20.24 14.37 -1.96
C GLU A 17 21.26 13.70 -2.92
N PRO A 18 21.73 14.41 -3.97
CA PRO A 18 21.47 15.82 -4.30
C PRO A 18 20.19 16.06 -5.11
N LEU A 19 19.47 14.99 -5.51
CA LEU A 19 18.28 15.10 -6.35
C LEU A 19 17.17 15.91 -5.66
N LEU A 20 16.96 15.68 -4.36
CA LEU A 20 15.98 16.41 -3.58
C LEU A 20 16.25 17.93 -3.56
N GLY A 21 17.50 18.34 -3.33
CA GLY A 21 17.93 19.73 -3.39
C GLY A 21 17.75 20.33 -4.78
N ASN A 22 18.16 19.62 -5.82
CA ASN A 22 18.00 20.06 -7.21
C ASN A 22 16.54 20.30 -7.58
N LEU A 23 15.62 19.42 -7.15
CA LEU A 23 14.18 19.59 -7.36
C LEU A 23 13.64 20.79 -6.58
N ARG A 24 14.04 20.95 -5.33
CA ARG A 24 13.66 22.09 -4.48
C ARG A 24 14.08 23.41 -5.14
N ASP A 25 15.30 23.49 -5.65
CA ASP A 25 15.82 24.68 -6.31
C ASP A 25 15.11 24.95 -7.64
N ALA A 26 14.86 23.93 -8.44
CA ALA A 26 14.11 24.06 -9.68
C ALA A 26 12.68 24.61 -9.44
N ILE A 27 11.99 24.08 -8.43
CA ILE A 27 10.64 24.53 -8.05
C ILE A 27 10.69 25.96 -7.51
N ASN A 28 11.68 26.29 -6.67
CA ASN A 28 11.86 27.64 -6.16
C ASN A 28 12.09 28.67 -7.27
N ARG A 29 12.78 28.30 -8.36
CA ARG A 29 12.98 29.16 -9.54
C ARG A 29 11.71 29.34 -10.39
N ALA A 30 10.82 28.36 -10.40
CA ALA A 30 9.63 28.36 -11.26
C ALA A 30 8.35 28.87 -10.57
N ARG A 31 8.27 28.82 -9.23
CA ARG A 31 7.08 29.20 -8.47
C ARG A 31 6.89 30.72 -8.38
N ASP A 32 5.66 31.14 -8.04
CA ASP A 32 5.41 32.48 -7.51
C ASP A 32 6.17 32.66 -6.17
N PRO A 33 7.03 33.69 -6.02
CA PRO A 33 7.77 33.95 -4.79
C PRO A 33 6.90 34.11 -3.53
N LEU A 34 5.65 34.57 -3.68
CA LEU A 34 4.70 34.73 -2.57
C LEU A 34 4.04 33.41 -2.16
N GLN A 35 4.10 32.38 -3.01
CA GLN A 35 3.54 31.06 -2.73
C GLN A 35 4.58 30.18 -2.02
N LYS A 36 4.32 29.85 -0.75
CA LYS A 36 5.14 28.88 -0.02
C LYS A 36 4.89 27.48 -0.58
N VAL A 37 5.94 26.85 -1.10
CA VAL A 37 5.94 25.45 -1.56
C VAL A 37 6.90 24.64 -0.70
N ILE A 38 6.43 23.51 -0.20
CA ILE A 38 7.21 22.55 0.60
C ILE A 38 7.26 21.23 -0.16
N LEU A 39 8.45 20.67 -0.27
CA LEU A 39 8.66 19.32 -0.81
C LEU A 39 8.88 18.37 0.36
N GLY A 40 8.16 17.25 0.33
CA GLY A 40 8.34 16.13 1.25
C GLY A 40 8.39 14.81 0.50
N ASN A 41 9.20 13.87 0.98
CA ASN A 41 9.06 12.47 0.57
C ASN A 41 7.73 11.91 1.06
N PHE A 42 7.26 10.83 0.45
CA PHE A 42 6.07 10.12 0.92
C PHE A 42 6.31 9.35 2.21
N GLN A 43 5.23 8.99 2.90
CA GLN A 43 5.27 8.05 4.01
C GLN A 43 4.85 6.67 3.52
N ARG A 44 5.79 5.72 3.50
CA ARG A 44 5.49 4.34 3.13
C ARG A 44 4.72 3.65 4.25
N ARG A 45 3.63 2.96 3.91
CA ARG A 45 2.86 2.12 4.82
C ARG A 45 2.74 0.73 4.23
N TYR A 46 2.97 -0.27 5.06
CA TYR A 46 2.78 -1.67 4.69
C TYR A 46 1.48 -2.18 5.27
N PHE A 47 0.81 -3.07 4.53
CA PHE A 47 -0.27 -3.88 5.08
C PHE A 47 0.01 -5.37 4.90
N HIS A 48 -0.59 -6.14 5.78
CA HIS A 48 -0.59 -7.59 5.79
C HIS A 48 -2.01 -8.09 5.55
N LEU A 49 -2.11 -9.31 5.04
CA LEU A 49 -3.38 -9.98 4.85
C LEU A 49 -3.26 -11.47 5.12
N LYS A 50 -4.37 -12.06 5.56
CA LYS A 50 -4.53 -13.50 5.69
C LYS A 50 -5.83 -13.93 5.05
N ALA A 51 -5.75 -14.89 4.14
CA ALA A 51 -6.93 -15.42 3.45
C ALA A 51 -6.95 -16.96 3.45
N ASN A 52 -8.12 -17.51 3.74
CA ASN A 52 -8.43 -18.91 3.51
C ASN A 52 -8.99 -19.07 2.10
N LEU A 53 -8.54 -20.10 1.39
CA LEU A 53 -8.89 -20.35 0.00
C LEU A 53 -9.51 -21.75 -0.15
N LEU A 54 -10.69 -21.81 -0.77
CA LEU A 54 -11.24 -23.06 -1.28
C LEU A 54 -10.89 -23.18 -2.76
N ILE A 55 -10.19 -24.26 -3.11
CA ILE A 55 -9.78 -24.53 -4.48
C ILE A 55 -10.57 -25.70 -5.07
N ASP A 56 -10.70 -25.70 -6.40
CA ASP A 56 -11.18 -26.85 -7.17
C ASP A 56 -10.18 -28.02 -7.06
N GLU A 57 -10.69 -29.23 -6.90
CA GLU A 57 -9.90 -30.45 -6.77
C GLU A 57 -9.09 -30.79 -8.02
N ALA A 58 -9.49 -30.24 -9.18
CA ALA A 58 -8.73 -30.35 -10.41
C ALA A 58 -7.40 -29.55 -10.40
N TYR A 59 -7.19 -28.68 -9.41
CA TYR A 59 -6.02 -27.82 -9.30
C TYR A 59 -5.11 -28.20 -8.14
N LEU A 60 -3.80 -28.00 -8.33
CA LEU A 60 -2.80 -28.17 -7.27
C LEU A 60 -2.76 -26.93 -6.38
N TRP A 61 -2.75 -27.15 -5.07
CA TRP A 61 -2.68 -26.06 -4.07
C TRP A 61 -1.49 -25.13 -4.32
N ALA A 62 -0.30 -25.69 -4.52
CA ALA A 62 0.92 -24.92 -4.71
C ALA A 62 0.85 -23.98 -5.93
N ASP A 63 0.19 -24.42 -7.00
CA ASP A 63 0.04 -23.62 -8.22
C ASP A 63 -0.93 -22.45 -8.00
N VAL A 64 -2.07 -22.72 -7.35
CA VAL A 64 -3.07 -21.70 -7.04
C VAL A 64 -2.54 -20.69 -6.02
N GLU A 65 -1.91 -21.17 -4.94
CA GLU A 65 -1.27 -20.34 -3.92
C GLU A 65 -0.23 -19.42 -4.54
N SER A 66 0.66 -19.96 -5.37
CA SER A 66 1.69 -19.18 -6.07
C SER A 66 1.07 -18.13 -6.99
N ALA A 67 0.05 -18.49 -7.78
CA ALA A 67 -0.65 -17.57 -8.66
C ALA A 67 -1.31 -16.41 -7.89
N VAL A 68 -1.98 -16.72 -6.77
CA VAL A 68 -2.62 -15.73 -5.90
C VAL A 68 -1.57 -14.82 -5.25
N GLN A 69 -0.47 -15.37 -4.73
CA GLN A 69 0.61 -14.57 -4.16
C GLN A 69 1.21 -13.61 -5.19
N ILE A 70 1.46 -14.07 -6.42
CA ILE A 70 1.99 -13.23 -7.50
C ILE A 70 0.99 -12.13 -7.86
N ALA A 71 -0.31 -12.45 -7.97
CA ALA A 71 -1.35 -11.48 -8.27
C ALA A 71 -1.43 -10.38 -7.20
N LEU A 72 -1.45 -10.75 -5.91
CA LEU A 72 -1.47 -9.81 -4.79
C LEU A 72 -0.22 -8.94 -4.76
N LYS A 73 0.97 -9.55 -4.89
CA LYS A 73 2.24 -8.81 -4.93
C LYS A 73 2.25 -7.79 -6.05
N ASN A 74 1.80 -8.16 -7.26
CA ASN A 74 1.79 -7.27 -8.41
C ASN A 74 0.76 -6.16 -8.29
N ALA A 75 -0.47 -6.46 -7.86
CA ALA A 75 -1.56 -5.48 -7.79
C ALA A 75 -1.33 -4.41 -6.73
N PHE A 76 -0.70 -4.78 -5.62
CA PHE A 76 -0.42 -3.88 -4.49
C PHE A 76 1.07 -3.51 -4.36
N ALA A 77 1.85 -3.72 -5.43
CA ALA A 77 3.21 -3.22 -5.55
C ALA A 77 3.22 -1.69 -5.66
N PHE A 78 4.36 -1.09 -5.33
CA PHE A 78 4.56 0.36 -5.43
C PHE A 78 4.13 0.93 -6.80
N GLU A 79 4.55 0.28 -7.89
CA GLU A 79 4.36 0.73 -9.26
C GLU A 79 2.90 0.73 -9.71
N LYS A 80 2.01 0.08 -8.94
CA LYS A 80 0.56 0.02 -9.19
C LYS A 80 -0.25 0.90 -8.25
N ARG A 81 0.40 1.62 -7.34
CA ARG A 81 -0.27 2.35 -6.25
C ARG A 81 0.00 3.84 -6.34
N ASN A 82 -1.05 4.62 -6.12
CA ASN A 82 -0.98 6.07 -6.02
C ASN A 82 -0.91 6.52 -4.55
N PHE A 83 -0.38 7.71 -4.31
CA PHE A 83 -0.47 8.35 -2.99
C PHE A 83 -1.93 8.50 -2.55
N ALA A 84 -2.17 8.35 -1.25
CA ALA A 84 -3.49 8.41 -0.62
C ALA A 84 -4.53 7.45 -1.24
N GLN A 85 -4.08 6.40 -1.92
CA GLN A 85 -4.97 5.37 -2.42
C GLN A 85 -5.30 4.39 -1.28
N PRO A 86 -6.59 4.16 -0.96
CA PRO A 86 -6.97 3.16 0.04
C PRO A 86 -6.73 1.72 -0.46
N VAL A 87 -6.76 0.76 0.45
CA VAL A 87 -6.91 -0.67 0.13
C VAL A 87 -8.22 -1.19 0.72
N THR A 88 -9.00 -1.96 -0.02
CA THR A 88 -10.27 -2.52 0.47
C THR A 88 -10.24 -4.05 0.54
N ALA A 89 -10.97 -4.62 1.49
CA ALA A 89 -11.18 -6.06 1.54
C ALA A 89 -11.83 -6.58 0.25
N ALA A 90 -12.79 -5.81 -0.31
CA ALA A 90 -13.51 -6.18 -1.52
C ALA A 90 -12.58 -6.30 -2.74
N GLU A 91 -11.67 -5.35 -2.97
CA GLU A 91 -10.76 -5.43 -4.13
C GLU A 91 -9.73 -6.57 -3.97
N ILE A 92 -9.31 -6.88 -2.73
CA ILE A 92 -8.45 -8.05 -2.45
C ILE A 92 -9.20 -9.34 -2.75
N MET A 93 -10.42 -9.49 -2.23
CA MET A 93 -11.24 -10.68 -2.46
C MET A 93 -11.55 -10.87 -3.94
N ASP A 94 -11.91 -9.81 -4.65
CA ASP A 94 -12.17 -9.85 -6.09
C ASP A 94 -10.92 -10.25 -6.89
N LEU A 95 -9.75 -9.70 -6.55
CA LEU A 95 -8.49 -10.08 -7.17
C LEU A 95 -8.17 -11.58 -6.98
N ILE A 96 -8.39 -12.09 -5.77
CA ILE A 96 -8.16 -13.51 -5.44
C ILE A 96 -9.17 -14.41 -6.17
N HIS A 97 -10.46 -14.05 -6.14
CA HIS A 97 -11.52 -14.80 -6.81
C HIS A 97 -11.32 -14.90 -8.31
N ASN A 98 -10.71 -13.90 -8.93
CA ASN A 98 -10.42 -13.91 -10.37
C ASN A 98 -9.24 -14.83 -10.75
N GLN A 99 -8.54 -15.46 -9.78
CA GLN A 99 -7.50 -16.43 -10.09
C GLN A 99 -8.10 -17.81 -10.44
N LYS A 100 -7.46 -18.53 -11.36
CA LYS A 100 -7.94 -19.84 -11.81
C LYS A 100 -7.88 -20.86 -10.69
N GLY A 101 -8.92 -21.68 -10.60
CA GLY A 101 -9.00 -22.77 -9.62
C GLY A 101 -9.50 -22.35 -8.24
N LEU A 102 -9.87 -21.08 -8.01
CA LEU A 102 -10.57 -20.67 -6.80
C LEU A 102 -12.07 -20.90 -6.92
N ILE A 103 -12.64 -21.42 -5.83
CA ILE A 103 -14.07 -21.56 -5.62
C ILE A 103 -14.55 -20.52 -4.60
N ALA A 104 -13.78 -20.30 -3.53
CA ALA A 104 -14.12 -19.31 -2.51
C ALA A 104 -12.86 -18.70 -1.86
N VAL A 105 -13.02 -17.49 -1.33
CA VAL A 105 -12.04 -16.77 -0.51
C VAL A 105 -12.74 -16.33 0.76
N ASP A 106 -12.04 -16.44 1.88
CA ASP A 106 -12.44 -15.85 3.16
C ASP A 106 -11.24 -15.07 3.69
N LEU A 107 -11.45 -13.78 3.99
CA LEU A 107 -10.39 -12.88 4.42
C LEU A 107 -10.42 -12.76 5.93
N ASP A 108 -9.46 -13.39 6.60
CA ASP A 108 -9.37 -13.43 8.07
C ASP A 108 -8.74 -12.15 8.63
N GLU A 109 -7.75 -11.61 7.92
CA GLU A 109 -6.96 -10.45 8.38
C GLU A 109 -6.69 -9.50 7.21
N LEU A 110 -6.82 -8.22 7.49
CA LEU A 110 -6.42 -7.11 6.62
C LEU A 110 -6.12 -5.91 7.52
N HIS A 111 -4.84 -5.60 7.72
CA HIS A 111 -4.40 -4.57 8.65
C HIS A 111 -3.09 -3.91 8.20
N ILE A 112 -2.89 -2.67 8.62
CA ILE A 112 -1.63 -1.94 8.46
C ILE A 112 -0.64 -2.43 9.51
N VAL A 113 0.65 -2.42 9.19
CA VAL A 113 1.72 -2.72 10.15
C VAL A 113 2.62 -1.52 10.43
N ASP A 114 3.27 -1.54 11.59
CA ASP A 114 4.35 -0.62 11.94
C ASP A 114 5.71 -1.07 11.34
N GLU A 115 6.79 -0.37 11.68
CA GLU A 115 8.14 -0.65 11.19
C GLU A 115 8.68 -2.03 11.65
N ASP A 116 8.21 -2.51 12.80
CA ASP A 116 8.56 -3.82 13.36
C ASP A 116 7.68 -4.95 12.80
N GLY A 117 6.67 -4.60 11.98
CA GLY A 117 5.73 -5.55 11.38
C GLY A 117 4.56 -5.92 12.27
N ASN A 118 4.32 -5.20 13.37
CA ASN A 118 3.18 -5.44 14.25
C ASN A 118 1.92 -4.77 13.71
N PRO A 119 0.73 -5.38 13.90
CA PRO A 119 -0.53 -4.81 13.47
C PRO A 119 -0.83 -3.48 14.19
N VAL A 120 -1.28 -2.49 13.40
CA VAL A 120 -1.73 -1.19 13.88
C VAL A 120 -3.24 -1.10 13.69
N GLY A 121 -3.98 -1.12 14.80
CA GLY A 121 -5.44 -1.05 14.81
C GLY A 121 -6.10 -2.44 14.71
N ASP A 122 -7.26 -2.50 14.07
CA ASP A 122 -8.04 -3.73 13.92
C ASP A 122 -7.37 -4.72 12.97
N LEU A 123 -7.33 -6.01 13.36
CA LEU A 123 -6.73 -7.07 12.55
C LEU A 123 -7.47 -7.35 11.24
N LEU A 124 -8.78 -7.06 11.20
CA LEU A 124 -9.63 -7.24 10.02
C LEU A 124 -10.40 -5.95 9.76
N SER A 125 -9.86 -5.12 8.87
CA SER A 125 -10.50 -3.91 8.41
C SER A 125 -11.14 -4.11 7.03
N SER A 126 -12.32 -3.54 6.79
CA SER A 126 -12.93 -3.55 5.44
C SER A 126 -12.24 -2.58 4.48
N VAL A 127 -11.65 -1.50 5.03
CA VAL A 127 -10.93 -0.47 4.29
C VAL A 127 -9.71 -0.04 5.12
N LEU A 128 -8.53 -0.15 4.52
CA LEU A 128 -7.29 0.46 5.00
C LEU A 128 -7.13 1.82 4.31
N SER A 129 -7.14 2.87 5.11
CA SER A 129 -7.00 4.24 4.60
C SER A 129 -5.52 4.57 4.37
N ALA A 130 -5.25 5.31 3.29
CA ALA A 130 -3.98 5.97 3.07
C ALA A 130 -4.25 7.47 3.04
N GLU A 131 -3.54 8.22 3.86
CA GLU A 131 -3.82 9.64 4.06
C GLU A 131 -3.19 10.52 2.97
N THR A 132 -3.87 11.61 2.62
CA THR A 132 -3.26 12.70 1.83
C THR A 132 -2.25 13.49 2.67
N ALA A 133 -1.41 14.29 2.00
CA ALA A 133 -0.57 15.24 2.71
C ALA A 133 -1.43 16.16 3.58
N ARG A 134 -1.11 16.22 4.88
CA ARG A 134 -1.98 16.83 5.89
C ARG A 134 -1.18 17.60 6.91
N TRP A 135 -1.83 18.59 7.52
CA TRP A 135 -1.26 19.31 8.65
C TRP A 135 -1.45 18.50 9.93
N ASN A 136 -0.35 18.18 10.61
CA ASN A 136 -0.38 17.61 11.96
C ASN A 136 -0.40 18.76 12.98
N THR A 137 -1.54 18.95 13.65
CA THR A 137 -1.71 20.01 14.65
C THR A 137 -0.90 19.78 15.93
N THR A 138 -0.57 18.52 16.24
CA THR A 138 0.15 18.16 17.47
C THR A 138 1.63 18.48 17.35
N GLU A 139 2.24 18.04 16.25
CA GLU A 139 3.67 18.24 15.99
C GLU A 139 3.96 19.54 15.23
N THR A 140 2.91 20.26 14.80
CA THR A 140 3.02 21.52 14.04
C THR A 140 3.84 21.35 12.77
N GLU A 141 3.66 20.21 12.10
CA GLU A 141 4.37 19.84 10.88
C GLU A 141 3.43 19.36 9.78
N ILE A 142 3.92 19.36 8.54
CA ILE A 142 3.20 18.77 7.42
C ILE A 142 3.62 17.31 7.32
N LEU A 143 2.67 16.41 7.50
CA LEU A 143 2.85 15.01 7.17
C LEU A 143 2.66 14.83 5.65
N PRO A 144 3.55 14.10 4.97
CA PRO A 144 3.39 13.84 3.56
C PRO A 144 2.25 12.87 3.29
N ALA A 145 1.87 12.73 2.02
CA ALA A 145 0.91 11.71 1.64
C ALA A 145 1.48 10.31 1.90
N GLU A 146 0.59 9.42 2.32
CA GLU A 146 0.91 8.03 2.59
C GLU A 146 0.79 7.20 1.31
N LEU A 147 1.65 6.20 1.19
CA LEU A 147 1.59 5.20 0.14
C LEU A 147 1.44 3.82 0.75
N LEU A 148 0.26 3.23 0.57
CA LEU A 148 -0.09 1.94 1.11
C LEU A 148 0.20 0.83 0.09
N ILE A 149 1.11 -0.07 0.45
CA ILE A 149 1.57 -1.20 -0.37
C ILE A 149 1.58 -2.51 0.43
N VAL A 150 1.50 -3.65 -0.27
CA VAL A 150 1.54 -4.95 0.42
C VAL A 150 2.95 -5.27 0.88
N ASN A 151 3.10 -5.83 2.08
CA ASN A 151 4.36 -6.46 2.46
C ASN A 151 4.44 -7.86 1.81
N PRO A 152 5.43 -8.15 0.94
CA PRO A 152 5.52 -9.45 0.28
C PRO A 152 5.64 -10.65 1.24
N ALA A 153 6.16 -10.43 2.46
CA ALA A 153 6.24 -11.43 3.52
C ALA A 153 4.98 -11.48 4.42
N GLY A 154 4.11 -10.47 4.32
CA GLY A 154 2.87 -10.34 5.09
C GLY A 154 1.63 -10.92 4.39
N ILE A 155 1.81 -11.77 3.37
CA ILE A 155 0.72 -12.46 2.66
C ILE A 155 0.66 -13.90 3.17
N THR A 156 -0.37 -14.21 3.96
CA THR A 156 -0.61 -15.56 4.46
C THR A 156 -1.81 -16.19 3.75
N LEU A 157 -1.60 -17.31 3.06
CA LEU A 157 -2.65 -18.05 2.38
C LEU A 157 -2.77 -19.45 2.96
N THR A 158 -3.99 -19.87 3.26
CA THR A 158 -4.26 -21.19 3.84
C THR A 158 -5.37 -21.90 3.10
N LYS A 159 -5.27 -23.24 3.00
CA LYS A 159 -6.28 -24.04 2.32
C LYS A 159 -7.46 -24.32 3.24
N MET A 160 -8.67 -23.99 2.80
CA MET A 160 -9.90 -24.39 3.49
C MET A 160 -10.03 -25.92 3.50
N LYS A 161 -10.47 -26.47 4.63
CA LYS A 161 -10.94 -27.86 4.69
C LYS A 161 -12.36 -27.89 4.13
N LYS A 162 -12.64 -28.80 3.18
CA LYS A 162 -14.03 -29.11 2.81
C LYS A 162 -14.73 -29.68 4.05
N ALA A 163 -15.92 -29.15 4.34
CA ALA A 163 -16.80 -29.66 5.38
C ALA A 163 -17.39 -31.02 4.98
#